data_AF-A0A7S2NGR9-F1
#
_entry.id   AF-A0A7S2NGR9-F1
#
_cell.length_a   1.000
_cell.length_b   1.000
_cell.length_c   1.000
_cell.angle_alpha   90.00
_cell.angle_beta   90.00
_cell.angle_gamma   90.00
#
_symmetry.space_group_name_H-M   'P 1'
#
loop_
_entity.id
_entity.type
_entity.pdbx_description
1 polymer ?
#
loop_
_entity_poly.entity_id
_entity_poly.type
_entity_poly.pdbx_seq_one_letter_code
_entity_poly.pdbx_strand_id
1 'polypeptide(L)'
;DSRVPRRMLKRAAGSAWDEELDLSSRAVLSTAKGKSVRQSYNGVQRPVLQLGQDADVLSQRHWLPPGWWEDLDYYSANHHPLHGLLARDRNNRLLRLERFGMELAAVGSAICFSKSDDDWLEDYGRLLIEAFGRRACEAVMFVLPGMLMWHLIFFLFTRPSLRPSAPFQSLSCEWWRAQKCSHLGDLIGYAVMLAGICVLVVKLTEPPAASGSQANTTHLLMAIASRFLAYGMSWLHMVAVPFNPVVAWGQSDPGGPLCLGDFIGLGRWRLEKQRFQARCAEVVEAAEPQAARAAQERSPSALW
;
A
#
# COMPACT_ATOMS: atom_id res chain seq x y z
N ASP A 1 32.40 18.72 28.37
CA ASP A 1 33.23 19.12 27.22
C ASP A 1 33.62 17.94 26.35
N SER A 2 33.05 17.87 25.13
CA SER A 2 33.60 17.14 23.98
C SER A 2 32.69 17.36 22.76
N ARG A 3 32.71 18.58 22.21
CA ARG A 3 32.03 18.88 20.94
C ARG A 3 32.95 18.48 19.79
N VAL A 4 32.69 17.30 19.22
CA VAL A 4 33.27 16.90 17.93
C VAL A 4 32.73 17.84 16.84
N PRO A 5 33.57 18.41 15.95
CA PRO A 5 33.11 19.32 14.92
C PRO A 5 32.24 18.61 13.88
N ARG A 6 30.94 18.90 13.85
CA ARG A 6 29.95 18.45 12.84
C ARG A 6 30.32 18.74 11.37
N ARG A 7 31.39 19.48 11.10
CA ARG A 7 31.81 19.85 9.74
C ARG A 7 32.65 18.78 9.02
N MET A 8 33.29 17.85 9.73
CA MET A 8 34.11 16.82 9.06
C MET A 8 33.33 15.57 8.63
N LEU A 9 32.26 15.20 9.35
CA LEU A 9 31.41 14.06 8.96
C LEU A 9 30.54 14.32 7.71
N LYS A 10 30.26 15.59 7.37
CA LYS A 10 29.51 15.93 6.15
C LYS A 10 30.31 15.78 4.86
N ARG A 11 31.65 15.82 4.91
CA ARG A 11 32.49 15.70 3.69
C ARG A 11 32.75 14.24 3.29
N ALA A 12 32.90 13.34 4.25
CA ALA A 12 33.13 11.92 3.96
C ALA A 12 31.85 11.18 3.57
N ALA A 13 30.69 11.58 4.10
CA ALA A 13 29.40 10.99 3.71
C ALA A 13 28.87 11.55 2.37
N GLY A 14 29.25 12.77 1.97
CA GLY A 14 28.82 13.33 0.69
C GLY A 14 29.45 12.62 -0.52
N SER A 15 30.76 12.37 -0.50
CA SER A 15 31.45 11.85 -1.69
C SER A 15 31.10 10.40 -2.02
N ALA A 16 30.88 9.55 -1.01
CA ALA A 16 30.48 8.15 -1.24
C ALA A 16 29.03 8.03 -1.74
N TRP A 17 28.13 8.87 -1.21
CA TRP A 17 26.74 8.91 -1.66
C TRP A 17 26.60 9.54 -3.05
N ASP A 18 27.39 10.57 -3.36
CA ASP A 18 27.39 11.20 -4.68
C ASP A 18 27.98 10.26 -5.76
N GLU A 19 29.00 9.46 -5.45
CA GLU A 19 29.51 8.43 -6.37
C GLU A 19 28.52 7.28 -6.59
N GLU A 20 27.83 6.82 -5.55
CA GLU A 20 26.83 5.74 -5.67
C GLU A 20 25.58 6.21 -6.42
N LEU A 21 25.14 7.46 -6.20
CA LEU A 21 24.09 8.10 -6.98
C LEU A 21 24.51 8.33 -8.44
N ASP A 22 25.75 8.73 -8.72
CA ASP A 22 26.24 8.92 -10.10
C ASP A 22 26.39 7.57 -10.83
N LEU A 23 26.85 6.52 -10.15
CA LEU A 23 26.95 5.17 -10.72
C LEU A 23 25.57 4.54 -10.99
N SER A 24 24.62 4.64 -10.05
CA SER A 24 23.24 4.19 -10.29
C SER A 24 22.54 5.01 -11.37
N SER A 25 22.75 6.34 -11.40
CA SER A 25 22.18 7.22 -12.44
C SER A 25 22.77 6.90 -13.81
N ARG A 26 24.09 6.69 -13.91
CA ARG A 26 24.76 6.30 -15.17
C ARG A 26 24.36 4.90 -15.63
N ALA A 27 24.17 3.95 -14.71
CA ALA A 27 23.70 2.60 -15.05
C ALA A 27 22.29 2.67 -15.68
N VAL A 28 21.36 3.41 -15.05
CA VAL A 28 19.99 3.64 -15.55
C VAL A 28 20.00 4.39 -16.89
N LEU A 29 20.88 5.39 -17.05
CA LEU A 29 21.00 6.14 -18.30
C LEU A 29 21.66 5.33 -19.44
N SER A 30 22.55 4.39 -19.11
CA SER A 30 23.20 3.52 -20.10
C SER A 30 22.27 2.45 -20.64
N THR A 31 21.40 1.87 -19.81
CA THR A 31 20.35 0.94 -20.25
C THR A 31 19.26 1.65 -21.04
N ALA A 32 18.95 2.91 -20.72
CA ALA A 32 18.02 3.73 -21.51
C ALA A 32 18.54 4.04 -22.94
N LYS A 33 19.86 4.17 -23.13
CA LYS A 33 20.48 4.45 -24.45
C LYS A 33 20.65 3.23 -25.37
N GLY A 34 20.61 2.00 -24.84
CA GLY A 34 21.03 0.78 -25.57
C GLY A 34 20.00 0.18 -26.54
N LYS A 35 18.71 0.38 -26.32
CA LYS A 35 17.66 0.07 -27.28
C LYS A 35 16.57 1.09 -27.07
N SER A 36 16.47 2.03 -28.00
CA SER A 36 15.35 2.95 -28.15
C SER A 36 14.02 2.21 -27.91
N VAL A 37 13.51 2.30 -26.68
CA VAL A 37 12.10 2.11 -26.33
C VAL A 37 11.30 3.33 -26.84
N ARG A 38 11.71 3.93 -27.97
CA ARG A 38 10.77 4.59 -28.88
C ARG A 38 9.96 3.49 -29.57
N GLN A 39 9.14 2.76 -28.81
CA GLN A 39 7.92 2.28 -29.42
C GLN A 39 7.14 3.54 -29.78
N SER A 40 7.05 3.81 -31.08
CA SER A 40 6.36 4.98 -31.65
C SER A 40 5.02 5.22 -30.94
N TYR A 41 4.98 6.21 -30.05
CA TYR A 41 3.85 6.59 -29.18
C TYR A 41 2.75 7.34 -29.95
N ASN A 42 2.56 7.04 -31.24
CA ASN A 42 1.57 7.72 -32.09
C ASN A 42 0.24 6.95 -32.22
N GLY A 43 -0.05 6.00 -31.31
CA GLY A 43 -1.28 5.22 -31.30
C GLY A 43 -1.92 5.18 -29.92
N VAL A 44 -3.25 5.14 -29.88
CA VAL A 44 -4.07 4.96 -28.67
C VAL A 44 -3.49 3.82 -27.84
N GLN A 45 -2.95 4.15 -26.67
CA GLN A 45 -2.36 3.18 -25.75
C GLN A 45 -3.44 2.25 -25.20
N ARG A 46 -3.39 1.00 -25.65
CA ARG A 46 -4.27 -0.06 -25.16
C ARG A 46 -3.76 -0.56 -23.81
N PRO A 47 -4.66 -1.00 -22.90
CA PRO A 47 -4.24 -1.67 -21.69
C PRO A 47 -3.34 -2.86 -22.01
N VAL A 48 -2.27 -3.00 -21.24
CA VAL A 48 -1.24 -4.02 -21.47
C VAL A 48 -1.45 -5.16 -20.49
N LEU A 49 -1.56 -6.38 -21.02
CA LEU A 49 -1.41 -7.61 -20.24
C LEU A 49 0.03 -8.09 -20.39
N GLN A 50 0.79 -8.03 -19.31
CA GLN A 50 2.17 -8.49 -19.24
C GLN A 50 2.19 -9.89 -18.61
N LEU A 51 2.72 -10.86 -19.35
CA LEU A 51 2.89 -12.24 -18.90
C LEU A 51 4.37 -12.60 -18.88
N GLY A 52 4.80 -13.28 -17.82
CA GLY A 52 6.18 -13.71 -17.62
C GLY A 52 7.00 -12.74 -16.77
N GLN A 53 8.27 -13.10 -16.58
CA GLN A 53 9.20 -12.35 -15.75
C GLN A 53 9.41 -10.91 -16.25
N ASP A 54 9.75 -10.02 -15.32
CA ASP A 54 10.09 -8.65 -15.66
C ASP A 54 11.35 -8.58 -16.54
N ALA A 55 11.41 -7.62 -17.47
CA ALA A 55 12.55 -7.46 -18.36
C ALA A 55 13.84 -7.19 -17.58
N ASP A 56 13.74 -6.49 -16.45
CA ASP A 56 14.84 -6.23 -15.52
C ASP A 56 15.46 -7.54 -14.99
N VAL A 57 14.64 -8.57 -14.78
CA VAL A 57 15.07 -9.88 -14.24
C VAL A 57 15.96 -10.62 -15.22
N LEU A 58 15.64 -10.55 -16.52
CA LEU A 58 16.39 -11.23 -17.58
C LEU A 58 17.85 -10.78 -17.64
N SER A 59 18.15 -9.56 -17.17
CA SER A 59 19.51 -9.03 -17.14
C SER A 59 20.34 -9.52 -15.95
N GLN A 60 19.72 -10.00 -14.86
CA GLN A 60 20.41 -10.19 -13.57
C GLN A 60 20.44 -11.64 -13.04
N ARG A 61 19.91 -12.64 -13.75
CA ARG A 61 19.82 -14.05 -13.29
C ARG A 61 19.10 -14.28 -11.94
N HIS A 62 18.37 -13.28 -11.43
CA HIS A 62 17.52 -13.43 -10.25
C HIS A 62 16.13 -13.97 -10.64
N TRP A 63 15.33 -14.38 -9.66
CA TRP A 63 13.94 -14.81 -9.88
C TRP A 63 12.94 -13.66 -9.71
N LEU A 64 13.33 -12.67 -8.91
CA LEU A 64 12.53 -11.49 -8.61
C LEU A 64 13.26 -10.25 -9.12
N PRO A 65 12.53 -9.20 -9.53
CA PRO A 65 13.14 -7.94 -9.92
C PRO A 65 13.91 -7.29 -8.75
N PRO A 66 14.97 -6.52 -9.03
CA PRO A 66 15.66 -5.76 -7.99
C PRO A 66 14.69 -4.77 -7.32
N GLY A 67 14.76 -4.65 -6.00
CA GLY A 67 13.89 -3.77 -5.20
C GLY A 67 12.54 -4.37 -4.82
N TRP A 68 12.17 -5.54 -5.35
CA TRP A 68 10.82 -6.11 -5.14
C TRP A 68 10.53 -6.40 -3.66
N TRP A 69 11.51 -6.93 -2.93
CA TRP A 69 11.34 -7.26 -1.51
C TRP A 69 11.24 -6.02 -0.64
N GLU A 70 12.07 -5.02 -0.92
CA GLU A 70 12.08 -3.74 -0.22
C GLU A 70 10.75 -2.99 -0.42
N ASP A 71 10.24 -2.99 -1.64
CA ASP A 71 8.95 -2.39 -1.96
C ASP A 71 7.79 -3.18 -1.34
N LEU A 72 7.86 -4.52 -1.31
CA LEU A 72 6.86 -5.36 -0.64
C LEU A 72 6.87 -5.13 0.87
N ASP A 73 8.04 -5.07 1.49
CA ASP A 73 8.22 -4.80 2.91
C ASP A 73 7.63 -3.43 3.27
N TYR A 74 7.99 -2.39 2.51
CA TYR A 74 7.43 -1.06 2.67
C TYR A 74 5.91 -1.03 2.47
N TYR A 75 5.40 -1.67 1.41
CA TYR A 75 3.97 -1.72 1.15
C TYR A 75 3.22 -2.45 2.27
N SER A 76 3.73 -3.60 2.70
CA SER A 76 3.17 -4.41 3.77
C SER A 76 3.18 -3.65 5.09
N ALA A 77 4.28 -2.99 5.45
CA ALA A 77 4.38 -2.16 6.64
C ALA A 77 3.36 -0.99 6.67
N ASN A 78 2.88 -0.55 5.50
CA ASN A 78 1.92 0.54 5.41
C ASN A 78 0.46 0.08 5.29
N HIS A 79 0.20 -1.09 4.72
CA HIS A 79 -1.15 -1.59 4.39
C HIS A 79 -1.58 -2.83 5.17
N HIS A 80 -0.65 -3.56 5.78
CA HIS A 80 -0.97 -4.79 6.50
C HIS A 80 -1.31 -4.49 7.97
N PRO A 81 -2.38 -5.10 8.51
CA PRO A 81 -2.81 -4.99 9.91
C PRO A 81 -1.67 -5.14 10.94
N LEU A 82 -1.08 -6.34 11.00
CA LEU A 82 -0.04 -6.68 11.98
C LEU A 82 1.33 -6.05 11.67
N HIS A 83 1.84 -6.24 10.45
CA HIS A 83 3.15 -5.71 10.06
C HIS A 83 3.23 -4.18 10.24
N GLY A 84 2.16 -3.46 9.92
CA GLY A 84 2.11 -2.01 10.10
C GLY A 84 2.03 -1.53 11.55
N LEU A 85 1.79 -2.40 12.52
CA LEU A 85 1.96 -2.06 13.93
C LEU A 85 3.45 -1.96 14.30
N LEU A 86 4.29 -2.80 13.69
CA LEU A 86 5.70 -2.97 14.03
C LEU A 86 6.62 -2.10 13.16
N ALA A 87 6.46 -2.16 11.84
CA ALA A 87 7.41 -1.63 10.86
C ALA A 87 6.94 -0.35 10.13
N ARG A 88 5.90 0.33 10.64
CA ARG A 88 5.30 1.52 10.00
C ARG A 88 6.34 2.58 9.60
N ASP A 89 6.16 3.17 8.41
CA ASP A 89 6.84 4.41 8.05
C ASP A 89 6.52 5.52 9.07
N ARG A 90 7.53 6.30 9.46
CA ARG A 90 7.39 7.47 10.34
C ARG A 90 6.49 8.54 9.72
N ASN A 91 6.42 8.62 8.40
CA ASN A 91 5.58 9.60 7.69
C ASN A 91 4.14 9.10 7.43
N ASN A 92 3.81 7.86 7.81
CA ASN A 92 2.45 7.37 7.67
C ASN A 92 1.48 8.19 8.55
N ARG A 93 0.31 8.54 7.99
CA ARG A 93 -0.72 9.32 8.69
C ARG A 93 -1.22 8.63 9.97
N LEU A 94 -1.36 7.31 9.95
CA LEU A 94 -1.93 6.50 11.03
C LEU A 94 -0.92 6.15 12.12
N LEU A 95 -1.04 6.72 13.31
CA LEU A 95 -0.23 6.39 14.49
C LEU A 95 -0.29 4.91 14.86
N ARG A 96 0.73 4.41 15.58
CA ARG A 96 0.75 3.02 16.07
C ARG A 96 -0.45 2.70 16.98
N LEU A 97 -0.85 3.67 17.83
CA LEU A 97 -2.01 3.51 18.71
C LEU A 97 -3.32 3.42 17.94
N GLU A 98 -3.47 4.16 16.85
CA GLU A 98 -4.65 4.10 15.99
C GLU A 98 -4.75 2.74 15.31
N ARG A 99 -3.62 2.23 14.77
CA ARG A 99 -3.57 0.88 14.20
C ARG A 99 -3.92 -0.19 15.23
N PHE A 100 -3.43 -0.05 16.46
CA PHE A 100 -3.82 -0.94 17.55
C PHE A 100 -5.32 -0.86 17.86
N GLY A 101 -5.88 0.36 17.94
CA GLY A 101 -7.32 0.57 18.12
C GLY A 101 -8.16 -0.02 16.99
N MET A 102 -7.68 0.04 15.75
CA MET A 102 -8.30 -0.59 14.59
C MET A 102 -8.33 -2.13 14.72
N GLU A 103 -7.28 -2.75 15.25
CA GLU A 103 -7.29 -4.19 15.54
C GLU A 103 -8.31 -4.54 16.62
N LEU A 104 -8.37 -3.78 17.71
CA LEU A 104 -9.34 -4.00 18.77
C LEU A 104 -10.78 -3.84 18.25
N ALA A 105 -11.03 -2.85 17.40
CA ALA A 105 -12.33 -2.66 16.75
C ALA A 105 -12.67 -3.84 15.81
N ALA A 106 -11.70 -4.36 15.05
CA ALA A 106 -11.90 -5.53 14.20
C ALA A 106 -12.19 -6.81 15.01
N VAL A 107 -11.53 -7.01 16.16
CA VAL A 107 -11.83 -8.11 17.08
C VAL A 107 -13.23 -7.96 17.69
N GLY A 108 -13.58 -6.77 18.17
CA GLY A 108 -14.92 -6.48 18.70
C GLY A 108 -16.02 -6.73 17.66
N SER A 109 -15.78 -6.31 16.41
CA SER A 109 -16.67 -6.59 15.30
C SER A 109 -16.80 -8.10 15.04
N ALA A 110 -15.70 -8.86 15.02
CA ALA A 110 -15.75 -10.31 14.81
C ALA A 110 -16.54 -11.04 15.92
N ILE A 111 -16.40 -10.61 17.18
CA ILE A 111 -17.19 -11.16 18.29
C ILE A 111 -18.68 -10.84 18.13
N CYS A 112 -19.02 -9.62 17.66
CA CYS A 112 -20.40 -9.24 17.39
C CYS A 112 -21.09 -10.22 16.43
N PHE A 113 -20.41 -10.53 15.31
CA PHE A 113 -20.93 -11.48 14.32
C PHE A 113 -20.97 -12.93 14.86
N SER A 114 -20.09 -13.31 15.80
CA SER A 114 -20.09 -14.65 16.40
C SER A 114 -21.24 -15.00 17.32
N LYS A 115 -21.95 -14.01 17.86
CA LYS A 115 -23.11 -14.25 18.73
C LYS A 115 -24.44 -14.26 17.98
N SER A 116 -24.45 -13.74 16.75
CA SER A 116 -25.64 -13.82 15.88
C SER A 116 -25.79 -15.19 15.21
N ASP A 117 -24.90 -16.14 15.51
CA ASP A 117 -24.65 -17.33 14.72
C ASP A 117 -25.64 -18.48 14.94
N ASP A 118 -26.23 -18.66 16.13
CA ASP A 118 -27.05 -19.87 16.35
C ASP A 118 -28.30 -19.86 15.44
N ASP A 119 -29.03 -18.74 15.38
CA ASP A 119 -30.22 -18.65 14.52
C ASP A 119 -29.85 -18.46 13.03
N TRP A 120 -28.78 -17.70 12.74
CA TRP A 120 -28.39 -17.41 11.35
C TRP A 120 -27.75 -18.62 10.64
N LEU A 121 -26.91 -19.41 11.33
CA LEU A 121 -26.35 -20.63 10.74
C LEU A 121 -27.45 -21.64 10.41
N GLU A 122 -28.46 -21.75 11.26
CA GLU A 122 -29.57 -22.68 11.07
C GLU A 122 -30.38 -22.34 9.81
N ASP A 123 -30.66 -21.06 9.58
CA ASP A 123 -31.52 -20.60 8.48
C ASP A 123 -30.77 -20.38 7.15
N TYR A 124 -29.60 -19.75 7.18
CA TYR A 124 -28.86 -19.34 5.97
C TYR A 124 -27.51 -20.05 5.82
N GLY A 125 -26.88 -20.42 6.93
CA GLY A 125 -25.57 -21.08 6.94
C GLY A 125 -25.60 -22.50 6.38
N ARG A 126 -26.73 -23.21 6.43
CA ARG A 126 -26.80 -24.63 6.03
C ARG A 126 -26.29 -24.88 4.60
N LEU A 127 -26.71 -24.09 3.61
CA LEU A 127 -26.26 -24.25 2.23
C LEU A 127 -24.75 -23.99 2.06
N LEU A 128 -24.22 -22.98 2.77
CA LEU A 128 -22.78 -22.68 2.74
C LEU A 128 -21.97 -23.77 3.45
N ILE A 129 -22.50 -24.32 4.54
CA ILE A 129 -21.87 -25.41 5.30
C ILE A 129 -21.87 -26.70 4.47
N GLU A 130 -22.96 -27.01 3.76
CA GLU A 130 -23.04 -28.16 2.86
C GLU A 130 -22.07 -28.00 1.68
N ALA A 131 -21.96 -26.79 1.10
CA ALA A 131 -21.10 -26.54 -0.05
C ALA A 131 -19.60 -26.46 0.29
N PHE A 132 -19.23 -25.77 1.37
CA PHE A 132 -17.84 -25.42 1.68
C PHE A 132 -17.30 -26.04 2.97
N GLY A 133 -18.18 -26.66 3.76
CA GLY A 133 -17.87 -27.18 5.08
C GLY A 133 -17.95 -26.11 6.18
N ARG A 134 -18.26 -26.56 7.41
CA ARG A 134 -18.44 -25.70 8.59
C ARG A 134 -17.25 -24.76 8.84
N ARG A 135 -16.02 -25.27 8.75
CA ARG A 135 -14.80 -24.48 9.00
C ARG A 135 -14.59 -23.34 8.00
N ALA A 136 -14.94 -23.57 6.73
CA ALA A 136 -14.82 -22.53 5.71
C ALA A 136 -15.89 -21.46 5.92
N CYS A 137 -17.12 -21.86 6.25
CA CYS A 137 -18.20 -20.93 6.59
C CYS A 137 -17.85 -20.08 7.82
N GLU A 138 -17.36 -20.69 8.91
CA GLU A 138 -16.86 -19.98 10.09
C GLU A 138 -15.73 -19.02 9.71
N ALA A 139 -14.75 -19.46 8.91
CA ALA A 139 -13.68 -18.58 8.45
C ALA A 139 -14.21 -17.37 7.67
N VAL A 140 -15.18 -17.57 6.76
CA VAL A 140 -15.80 -16.47 6.00
C VAL A 140 -16.53 -15.50 6.94
N MET A 141 -17.32 -16.02 7.87
CA MET A 141 -18.13 -15.23 8.81
C MET A 141 -17.29 -14.48 9.85
N PHE A 142 -16.13 -15.01 10.26
CA PHE A 142 -15.26 -14.32 11.22
C PHE A 142 -14.21 -13.44 10.56
N VAL A 143 -13.59 -13.93 9.50
CA VAL A 143 -12.46 -13.25 8.89
C VAL A 143 -12.91 -12.08 8.03
N LEU A 144 -13.92 -12.27 7.16
CA LEU A 144 -14.32 -11.20 6.23
C LEU A 144 -14.85 -9.96 6.94
N PRO A 145 -15.75 -10.04 7.94
CA PRO A 145 -16.21 -8.83 8.63
C PRO A 145 -15.08 -8.12 9.38
N GLY A 146 -14.19 -8.87 10.03
CA GLY A 146 -13.02 -8.30 10.70
C GLY A 146 -12.05 -7.61 9.72
N MET A 147 -11.82 -8.21 8.54
CA MET A 147 -11.00 -7.60 7.48
C MET A 147 -11.69 -6.36 6.90
N LEU A 148 -13.00 -6.43 6.64
CA LEU A 148 -13.78 -5.34 6.09
C LEU A 148 -13.81 -4.15 7.05
N MET A 149 -14.05 -4.40 8.34
CA MET A 149 -14.01 -3.38 9.39
C MET A 149 -12.64 -2.71 9.44
N TRP A 150 -11.56 -3.50 9.44
CA TRP A 150 -10.21 -2.96 9.44
C TRP A 150 -9.93 -2.09 8.22
N HIS A 151 -10.25 -2.57 7.01
CA HIS A 151 -10.03 -1.81 5.78
C HIS A 151 -10.92 -0.57 5.68
N LEU A 152 -12.16 -0.64 6.16
CA LEU A 152 -13.06 0.51 6.23
C LEU A 152 -12.44 1.63 7.07
N ILE A 153 -12.04 1.31 8.30
CA ILE A 153 -11.40 2.29 9.20
C ILE A 153 -10.07 2.77 8.60
N PHE A 154 -9.28 1.85 8.03
CA PHE A 154 -8.03 2.20 7.33
C PHE A 154 -8.30 3.21 6.22
N PHE A 155 -9.30 3.01 5.38
CA PHE A 155 -9.62 3.94 4.29
C PHE A 155 -10.16 5.28 4.80
N LEU A 156 -10.94 5.30 5.87
CA LEU A 156 -11.43 6.54 6.50
C LEU A 156 -10.26 7.40 6.99
N PHE A 157 -9.24 6.78 7.59
CA PHE A 157 -8.04 7.47 8.04
C PHE A 157 -7.03 7.74 6.93
N THR A 158 -6.89 6.88 5.92
CA THR A 158 -5.79 7.00 4.95
C THR A 158 -6.19 7.68 3.67
N ARG A 159 -7.46 7.64 3.22
CA ARG A 159 -7.89 8.36 2.02
C ARG A 159 -7.80 9.85 2.28
N PRO A 160 -6.76 10.52 1.78
CA PRO A 160 -6.63 11.95 1.92
C PRO A 160 -7.24 12.48 0.65
N SER A 161 -8.57 12.62 0.58
CA SER A 161 -9.26 12.99 -0.65
C SER A 161 -8.49 14.08 -1.40
N LEU A 162 -7.73 13.66 -2.41
CA LEU A 162 -6.99 14.49 -3.35
C LEU A 162 -6.09 15.55 -2.67
N ARG A 163 -5.00 15.16 -2.00
CA ARG A 163 -3.87 16.10 -1.87
C ARG A 163 -3.42 16.46 -3.29
N PRO A 164 -3.50 17.73 -3.72
CA PRO A 164 -2.98 18.12 -5.01
C PRO A 164 -1.51 17.72 -5.06
N SER A 165 -1.12 16.96 -6.08
CA SER A 165 0.24 16.44 -6.26
C SER A 165 1.30 17.55 -6.43
N ALA A 166 0.87 18.81 -6.49
CA ALA A 166 1.72 19.98 -6.39
C ALA A 166 1.16 20.97 -5.35
N PRO A 167 1.80 21.16 -4.18
CA PRO A 167 1.42 22.20 -3.21
C PRO A 167 1.53 23.64 -3.75
N PHE A 168 2.00 23.82 -4.99
CA PHE A 168 2.28 25.12 -5.59
C PHE A 168 1.27 25.60 -6.64
N GLN A 169 0.30 24.78 -7.09
CA GLN A 169 -0.62 25.18 -8.17
C GLN A 169 -2.10 24.96 -7.89
N SER A 170 -2.49 24.19 -6.86
CA SER A 170 -3.91 24.06 -6.53
C SER A 170 -4.45 25.35 -5.92
N LEU A 171 -5.58 25.81 -6.43
CA LEU A 171 -6.35 26.91 -5.85
C LEU A 171 -6.59 26.63 -4.36
N SER A 172 -6.40 27.66 -3.51
CA SER A 172 -6.55 27.57 -2.04
C SER A 172 -7.85 26.89 -1.59
N CYS A 173 -8.92 26.99 -2.39
CA CYS A 173 -10.20 26.34 -2.14
C CYS A 173 -10.13 24.80 -2.15
N GLU A 174 -9.36 24.19 -3.06
CA GLU A 174 -9.24 22.72 -3.16
C GLU A 174 -8.54 22.14 -1.95
N TRP A 175 -7.49 22.82 -1.47
CA TRP A 175 -6.77 22.44 -0.27
C TRP A 175 -7.69 22.42 0.96
N TRP A 176 -8.51 23.47 1.15
CA TRP A 176 -9.47 23.53 2.24
C TRP A 176 -10.54 22.43 2.17
N ARG A 177 -11.03 22.10 0.96
CA ARG A 177 -11.98 20.99 0.77
C ARG A 177 -11.33 19.65 1.11
N ALA A 178 -10.11 19.40 0.64
CA ALA A 178 -9.36 18.18 0.94
C ALA A 178 -9.14 18.02 2.45
N GLN A 179 -8.77 19.10 3.15
CA GLN A 179 -8.59 19.08 4.60
C GLN A 179 -9.89 18.81 5.36
N LYS A 180 -11.01 19.44 4.97
CA LYS A 180 -12.32 19.17 5.59
C LYS A 180 -12.75 17.71 5.40
N CYS A 181 -12.60 17.17 4.19
CA CYS A 181 -12.87 15.77 3.91
C CYS A 181 -11.96 14.84 4.74
N SER A 182 -10.68 15.20 4.89
CA SER A 182 -9.72 14.47 5.72
C SER A 182 -10.15 14.39 7.18
N HIS A 183 -10.53 15.52 7.78
CA HIS A 183 -11.01 15.59 9.17
C HIS A 183 -12.34 14.89 9.38
N LEU A 184 -13.25 14.98 8.40
CA LEU A 184 -14.50 14.23 8.46
C LEU A 184 -14.25 12.72 8.41
N GLY A 185 -13.32 12.27 7.57
CA GLY A 185 -12.86 10.89 7.52
C GLY A 185 -12.28 10.43 8.87
N ASP A 186 -11.43 11.25 9.49
CA ASP A 186 -10.89 10.96 10.83
C ASP A 186 -12.00 10.82 11.87
N LEU A 187 -12.94 11.79 11.93
CA LEU A 187 -14.04 11.78 12.88
C LEU A 187 -14.90 10.51 12.75
N ILE A 188 -15.28 10.14 11.52
CA ILE A 188 -16.05 8.93 11.25
C ILE A 188 -15.21 7.68 11.60
N GLY A 189 -13.93 7.66 11.23
CA GLY A 189 -13.01 6.56 11.55
C GLY A 189 -12.88 6.32 13.05
N TYR A 190 -12.70 7.38 13.84
CA TYR A 190 -12.67 7.30 15.31
C TYR A 190 -14.00 6.84 15.90
N ALA A 191 -15.14 7.33 15.38
CA ALA A 191 -16.46 6.90 15.85
C ALA A 191 -16.70 5.40 15.61
N VAL A 192 -16.38 4.90 14.41
CA VAL A 192 -16.50 3.47 14.07
C VAL A 192 -15.53 2.63 14.90
N MET A 193 -14.28 3.08 15.07
CA MET A 193 -13.30 2.40 15.91
C MET A 193 -13.75 2.32 17.36
N LEU A 194 -14.26 3.42 17.93
CA LEU A 194 -14.77 3.45 19.30
C LEU A 194 -15.98 2.53 19.46
N ALA A 195 -16.90 2.51 18.49
CA ALA A 195 -18.04 1.59 18.50
C ALA A 195 -17.58 0.12 18.54
N GLY A 196 -16.61 -0.27 17.70
CA GLY A 196 -16.04 -1.62 17.71
C GLY A 196 -15.38 -1.97 19.04
N ILE A 197 -14.62 -1.04 19.64
CA ILE A 197 -14.01 -1.23 20.97
C ILE A 197 -15.08 -1.33 22.06
N CYS A 198 -16.13 -0.51 22.02
CA CYS A 198 -17.24 -0.60 22.97
C CYS A 198 -17.94 -1.96 22.90
N VAL A 199 -18.17 -2.49 21.70
CA VAL A 199 -18.72 -3.85 21.53
C VAL A 199 -17.80 -4.89 22.16
N LEU A 200 -16.48 -4.79 21.94
CA LEU A 200 -15.51 -5.67 22.58
C LEU A 200 -15.62 -5.60 24.12
N VAL A 201 -15.62 -4.40 24.70
CA VAL A 201 -15.70 -4.20 26.16
C VAL A 201 -17.01 -4.77 26.70
N VAL A 202 -18.15 -4.41 26.12
CA VAL A 202 -19.47 -4.91 26.55
C VAL A 202 -19.47 -6.44 26.56
N LYS A 203 -19.01 -7.08 25.49
CA LYS A 203 -18.98 -8.54 25.37
C LYS A 203 -18.03 -9.22 26.35
N LEU A 204 -16.93 -8.58 26.72
CA LEU A 204 -16.01 -9.10 27.74
C LEU A 204 -16.55 -8.90 29.17
N THR A 205 -17.39 -7.89 29.39
CA THR A 205 -17.99 -7.59 30.71
C THR A 205 -19.36 -8.23 30.95
N GLU A 206 -20.02 -8.75 29.91
CA GLU A 206 -21.29 -9.47 30.03
C GLU A 206 -21.12 -10.61 31.06
N PRO A 207 -21.95 -10.63 32.13
CA PRO A 207 -21.86 -11.69 33.12
C PRO A 207 -22.09 -13.04 32.42
N PRO A 208 -21.35 -14.08 32.81
CA PRO A 208 -21.54 -15.40 32.24
C PRO A 208 -23.01 -15.78 32.45
N ALA A 209 -23.73 -16.04 31.35
CA ALA A 209 -25.08 -16.58 31.45
C ALA A 209 -25.04 -17.82 32.35
N ALA A 210 -26.11 -18.07 33.11
CA ALA A 210 -26.19 -19.18 34.07
C ALA A 210 -25.84 -20.56 33.46
N SER A 211 -25.83 -20.66 32.13
CA SER A 211 -25.48 -21.83 31.34
C SER A 211 -24.00 -21.96 30.91
N GLY A 212 -23.08 -21.06 31.26
CA GLY A 212 -21.63 -21.37 31.16
C GLY A 212 -20.68 -20.19 30.95
N SER A 213 -19.71 -20.06 31.85
CA SER A 213 -18.59 -19.10 31.77
C SER A 213 -17.66 -19.32 30.56
N GLN A 214 -17.76 -20.43 29.84
CA GLN A 214 -16.80 -20.82 28.80
C GLN A 214 -17.10 -20.20 27.42
N ALA A 215 -18.32 -19.72 27.19
CA ALA A 215 -18.73 -19.19 25.89
C ALA A 215 -17.95 -17.92 25.51
N ASN A 216 -17.90 -16.91 26.39
CA ASN A 216 -17.24 -15.63 26.10
C ASN A 216 -15.74 -15.80 25.78
N THR A 217 -15.03 -16.66 26.53
CA THR A 217 -13.62 -16.97 26.25
C THR A 217 -13.44 -17.67 24.91
N THR A 218 -14.33 -18.59 24.57
CA THR A 218 -14.28 -19.30 23.27
C THR A 218 -14.48 -18.34 22.10
N HIS A 219 -15.47 -17.45 22.16
CA HIS A 219 -15.69 -16.44 21.11
C HIS A 219 -14.51 -15.48 20.97
N LEU A 220 -13.91 -15.04 22.09
CA LEU A 220 -12.71 -14.20 22.05
C LEU A 220 -11.54 -14.92 21.38
N LEU A 221 -11.28 -16.18 21.75
CA LEU A 221 -10.21 -16.98 21.15
C LEU A 221 -10.46 -17.21 19.65
N MET A 222 -11.69 -17.48 19.25
CA MET A 222 -12.07 -17.61 17.84
C MET A 222 -11.86 -16.30 17.08
N ALA A 223 -12.27 -15.16 17.65
CA ALA A 223 -12.04 -13.85 17.05
C ALA A 223 -10.54 -13.53 16.91
N ILE A 224 -9.72 -13.86 17.90
CA ILE A 224 -8.26 -13.68 17.83
C ILE A 224 -7.66 -14.60 16.76
N ALA A 225 -8.05 -15.89 16.74
CA ALA A 225 -7.56 -16.85 15.75
C ALA A 225 -7.95 -16.43 14.32
N SER A 226 -9.17 -15.91 14.13
CA SER A 226 -9.61 -15.41 12.84
C SER A 226 -8.79 -14.19 12.38
N ARG A 227 -8.32 -13.34 13.29
CA ARG A 227 -7.38 -12.25 12.94
C ARG A 227 -6.04 -12.78 12.43
N PHE A 228 -5.46 -13.79 13.06
CA PHE A 228 -4.22 -14.39 12.56
C PHE A 228 -4.39 -15.02 11.18
N LEU A 229 -5.52 -15.69 10.94
CA LEU A 229 -5.85 -16.21 9.61
C LEU A 229 -6.02 -15.07 8.58
N ALA A 230 -6.70 -13.98 8.97
CA ALA A 230 -6.86 -12.78 8.15
C ALA A 230 -5.52 -12.17 7.73
N TYR A 231 -4.53 -12.15 8.63
CA TYR A 231 -3.18 -11.65 8.33
C TYR A 231 -2.50 -12.50 7.27
N GLY A 232 -2.55 -13.84 7.40
CA GLY A 232 -2.02 -14.75 6.39
C GLY A 232 -2.67 -14.54 5.02
N MET A 233 -4.00 -14.44 4.98
CA MET A 233 -4.74 -14.19 3.73
C MET A 233 -4.45 -12.81 3.14
N SER A 234 -4.35 -11.77 3.98
CA SER A 234 -4.01 -10.41 3.54
C SER A 234 -2.61 -10.37 2.91
N TRP A 235 -1.62 -11.00 3.55
CA TRP A 235 -0.27 -11.07 3.02
C TRP A 235 -0.19 -11.87 1.70
N LEU A 236 -0.84 -13.04 1.65
CA LEU A 236 -0.92 -13.82 0.42
C LEU A 236 -1.58 -13.04 -0.71
N HIS A 237 -2.68 -12.33 -0.42
CA HIS A 237 -3.34 -11.45 -1.39
C HIS A 237 -2.40 -10.35 -1.88
N MET A 238 -1.62 -9.70 -1.00
CA MET A 238 -0.63 -8.68 -1.40
C MET A 238 0.40 -9.23 -2.39
N VAL A 239 0.95 -10.42 -2.11
CA VAL A 239 1.95 -11.05 -2.99
C VAL A 239 1.33 -11.51 -4.30
N ALA A 240 0.14 -12.12 -4.25
CA ALA A 240 -0.50 -12.74 -5.41
C ALA A 240 -1.17 -11.73 -6.36
N VAL A 241 -1.62 -10.57 -5.85
CA VAL A 241 -2.37 -9.57 -6.63
C VAL A 241 -1.49 -8.34 -6.92
N PRO A 242 -1.30 -7.36 -6.02
CA PRO A 242 -0.55 -6.14 -6.36
C PRO A 242 0.94 -6.37 -6.63
N PHE A 243 1.58 -7.32 -5.95
CA PHE A 243 3.01 -7.61 -6.10
C PHE A 243 3.32 -8.79 -7.00
N ASN A 244 2.34 -9.28 -7.78
CA ASN A 244 2.55 -10.43 -8.66
C ASN A 244 3.72 -10.17 -9.64
N PRO A 245 4.84 -10.93 -9.56
CA PRO A 245 6.01 -10.67 -10.41
C PRO A 245 5.87 -11.26 -11.81
N VAL A 246 4.85 -12.08 -12.06
CA VAL A 246 4.66 -12.84 -13.30
C VAL A 246 3.56 -12.26 -14.18
N VAL A 247 2.49 -11.74 -13.58
CA VAL A 247 1.33 -11.23 -14.31
C VAL A 247 1.02 -9.80 -13.86
N ALA A 248 0.94 -8.89 -14.83
CA ALA A 248 0.46 -7.53 -14.59
C ALA A 248 -0.57 -7.15 -15.65
N TRP A 249 -1.65 -6.48 -15.24
CA TRP A 249 -2.68 -6.02 -16.16
C TRP A 249 -3.17 -4.62 -15.80
N GLY A 250 -3.00 -3.67 -16.72
CA GLY A 250 -3.45 -2.30 -16.51
C GLY A 250 -2.91 -1.33 -17.55
N GLN A 251 -2.96 -0.04 -17.24
CA GLN A 251 -2.42 1.03 -18.09
C GLN A 251 -0.97 1.35 -17.69
N SER A 252 0.02 1.17 -18.56
CA SER A 252 1.43 1.51 -18.21
C SER A 252 1.74 2.99 -18.40
N ASP A 253 0.95 3.72 -19.18
CA ASP A 253 1.15 5.15 -19.42
C ASP A 253 0.54 5.99 -18.28
N PRO A 254 1.33 6.90 -17.66
CA PRO A 254 0.83 7.80 -16.62
C PRO A 254 -0.28 8.76 -17.07
N GLY A 255 -0.40 9.07 -18.36
CA GLY A 255 -1.44 9.92 -18.94
C GLY A 255 -2.61 9.15 -19.56
N GLY A 256 -2.53 7.82 -19.60
CA GLY A 256 -3.54 6.97 -20.23
C GLY A 256 -4.86 6.91 -19.44
N PRO A 257 -5.97 6.57 -20.10
CA PRO A 257 -7.25 6.37 -19.42
C PRO A 257 -7.20 5.16 -18.48
N LEU A 258 -8.02 5.20 -17.43
CA LEU A 258 -8.23 4.05 -16.52
C LEU A 258 -8.84 2.88 -17.30
N CYS A 259 -8.35 1.66 -17.04
CA CYS A 259 -8.88 0.44 -17.63
C CYS A 259 -9.33 -0.56 -16.56
N LEU A 260 -10.01 -1.64 -16.97
CA LEU A 260 -10.50 -2.68 -16.05
C LEU A 260 -9.37 -3.33 -15.23
N GLY A 261 -8.19 -3.52 -15.84
CA GLY A 261 -7.01 -4.06 -15.15
C GLY A 261 -6.56 -3.20 -13.96
N ASP A 262 -6.66 -1.87 -14.07
CA ASP A 262 -6.30 -0.95 -12.99
C ASP A 262 -7.22 -1.11 -11.76
N PHE A 263 -8.48 -1.52 -11.95
CA PHE A 263 -9.42 -1.80 -10.85
C PHE A 263 -9.14 -3.13 -10.15
N ILE A 264 -8.66 -4.13 -10.90
CA ILE A 264 -8.27 -5.44 -10.33
C ILE A 264 -6.96 -5.30 -9.57
N GLY A 265 -6.03 -4.48 -10.07
CA GLY A 265 -4.74 -4.23 -9.42
C GLY A 265 -3.75 -5.39 -9.53
N LEU A 266 -3.92 -6.29 -10.51
CA LEU A 266 -3.01 -7.40 -10.73
C LEU A 266 -1.65 -6.90 -11.26
N GLY A 267 -0.58 -7.22 -10.55
CA GLY A 267 0.79 -6.76 -10.84
C GLY A 267 0.95 -5.24 -10.77
N ARG A 268 0.12 -4.57 -9.95
CA ARG A 268 0.10 -3.12 -9.80
C ARG A 268 1.48 -2.52 -9.49
N TRP A 269 2.28 -3.18 -8.65
CA TRP A 269 3.66 -2.75 -8.34
C TRP A 269 4.50 -2.57 -9.61
N ARG A 270 4.45 -3.54 -10.53
CA ARG A 270 5.20 -3.52 -11.79
C ARG A 270 4.75 -2.36 -12.68
N LEU A 271 3.44 -2.14 -12.78
CA LEU A 271 2.86 -1.04 -13.56
C LEU A 271 3.22 0.33 -12.98
N GLU A 272 3.18 0.48 -11.65
CA GLU A 272 3.59 1.73 -10.98
C GLU A 272 5.08 2.02 -11.15
N LYS A 273 5.93 0.99 -11.08
CA LYS A 273 7.36 1.09 -11.38
C LYS A 273 7.61 1.57 -12.81
N GLN A 274 6.92 1.00 -13.80
CA GLN A 274 7.03 1.42 -15.21
C GLN A 274 6.54 2.85 -15.42
N ARG A 275 5.40 3.23 -14.83
CA ARG A 275 4.89 4.62 -14.87
C ARG A 275 5.89 5.60 -14.28
N PHE A 276 6.53 5.23 -13.18
CA PHE A 276 7.56 6.06 -12.54
C PHE A 276 8.79 6.21 -13.46
N GLN A 277 9.30 5.11 -14.01
CA GLN A 277 10.43 5.14 -14.96
C GLN A 277 10.12 5.98 -16.20
N ALA A 278 8.91 5.85 -16.76
CA ALA A 278 8.47 6.67 -17.90
C ALA A 278 8.48 8.17 -17.56
N ARG A 279 7.93 8.56 -16.40
CA ARG A 279 7.97 9.96 -15.93
C ARG A 279 9.40 10.47 -15.71
N CYS A 280 10.29 9.64 -15.16
CA CYS A 280 11.69 10.01 -15.00
C CYS A 280 12.36 10.25 -16.36
N ALA A 281 12.10 9.39 -17.34
CA ALA A 281 12.61 9.56 -18.70
C ALA A 281 12.10 10.87 -19.34
N GLU A 282 10.80 11.17 -19.24
CA GLU A 282 10.21 12.43 -19.73
C GLU A 282 10.88 13.67 -19.12
N VAL A 283 11.13 13.66 -17.80
CA VAL A 283 11.78 14.78 -17.11
C VAL A 283 13.24 14.93 -17.54
N VAL A 284 13.98 13.83 -17.71
CA VAL A 284 15.36 13.86 -18.19
C VAL A 284 15.43 14.41 -19.63
N GLU A 285 14.58 13.91 -20.52
CA GLU A 285 14.50 14.40 -21.92
C GLU A 285 14.13 15.88 -21.99
N ALA A 286 13.22 16.36 -21.14
CA ALA A 286 12.87 17.78 -21.07
C ALA A 286 14.00 18.65 -20.52
N ALA A 287 14.87 18.10 -19.66
CA ALA A 287 16.00 18.81 -19.06
C ALA A 287 17.24 18.85 -19.97
N GLU A 288 17.43 17.86 -20.86
CA GLU A 288 18.60 17.77 -21.75
C GLU A 288 18.83 19.04 -22.60
N PRO A 289 17.81 19.64 -23.27
CA PRO A 289 18.00 20.88 -24.03
C PRO A 289 18.42 22.07 -23.16
N GLN A 290 17.92 22.13 -21.92
CA GLN A 290 18.28 23.20 -20.98
C GLN A 290 19.73 23.05 -20.52
N ALA A 291 20.14 21.81 -20.20
CA ALA A 291 21.51 21.49 -19.84
C ALA A 291 22.50 21.76 -21.00
N ALA A 292 22.13 21.41 -22.24
CA ALA A 292 22.92 21.67 -23.43
C ALA A 292 23.11 23.18 -23.69
N ARG A 293 22.05 23.98 -23.54
CA ARG A 293 22.12 25.46 -23.64
C ARG A 293 23.02 26.05 -22.56
N ALA A 294 22.85 25.64 -21.31
CA ALA A 294 23.69 26.10 -20.20
C ALA A 294 25.17 25.70 -20.38
N ALA A 295 25.45 24.54 -20.99
CA ALA A 295 26.80 24.13 -21.33
C ALA A 295 27.41 24.98 -22.46
N GLN A 296 26.62 25.31 -23.49
CA GLN A 296 27.06 26.17 -24.60
C GLN A 296 27.37 27.60 -24.13
N GLU A 297 26.55 28.17 -23.25
CA GLU A 297 26.77 29.50 -22.65
C GLU A 297 28.02 29.55 -21.75
N ARG A 298 28.41 28.43 -21.15
CA ARG A 298 29.63 28.32 -20.32
C ARG A 298 30.90 28.11 -21.14
N SER A 299 30.80 27.84 -22.45
CA SER A 299 31.97 27.63 -23.30
C SER A 299 32.74 28.95 -23.50
N PRO A 300 34.03 29.05 -23.15
CA PRO A 300 34.84 30.28 -23.23
C PRO A 300 34.96 30.91 -24.62
N SER A 301 34.57 30.17 -25.67
CA SER A 301 34.56 30.62 -27.06
C SER A 301 33.53 31.73 -27.36
N ALA A 302 32.64 32.07 -26.43
CA ALA A 302 31.72 33.20 -26.57
C ALA A 302 32.29 34.54 -26.07
N LEU A 303 33.54 34.57 -25.57
CA LEU A 303 34.19 35.75 -24.99
C LEU A 303 35.31 36.35 -25.87
N TRP A 304 35.43 35.95 -27.13
CA TRP A 304 36.41 36.49 -28.08
C TRP A 304 35.74 37.01 -29.34
#